data_AF-A6GHE0-F1
#
_entry.id   AF-A6GHE0-F1
#
_cell.length_a   1.000
_cell.length_b   1.000
_cell.length_c   1.000
_cell.angle_alpha   90.00
_cell.angle_beta   90.00
_cell.angle_gamma   90.00
#
_symmetry.space_group_name_H-M   'P 1'
#
loop_
_entity.id
_entity.type
_entity.pdbx_description
1 polymer ?
#
loop_
_entity_poly.entity_id
_entity_poly.type
_entity_poly.pdbx_seq_one_letter_code
_entity_poly.pdbx_strand_id
1 'polypeptide(L)'
;MAKRPRGSSTLGGWSTWLLACLAAVGLSACLDCFDDGPLEDAYYEGKAAAAERNQAEYDDGYADGRALTFADGISDGDLAGYQDGHFDGYYGPLGYPRGFDEGYLDGHFAGTFDSSACTAGANDGDADGYANGNDQGWSEGYELGYGDGWDDGYYDGSGSCGFRSHKDGRGEASKSSEADPDDLATCHRRGFDRNLDASARPRGFADGKRDNPEYQAGFDERYPIAYADGQFDGQIDGYNIGLLEGYDAGFGDGYDTAYYACYDDAYPGAWSEGHEDGWNEGLGVGYDEGYLAGWNAGFDDC
;
A
#
# COMPACT_ATOMS: atom_id res chain seq x y z
N MET A 1 -3.15 -6.54 5.24
CA MET A 1 -4.02 -7.60 4.69
C MET A 1 -4.48 -8.54 5.80
N ALA A 2 -5.73 -9.00 5.80
CA ALA A 2 -6.19 -10.11 6.64
C ALA A 2 -6.81 -11.21 5.75
N LYS A 3 -6.34 -12.44 5.95
CA LYS A 3 -6.61 -13.71 5.25
C LYS A 3 -7.95 -13.84 4.49
N ARG A 4 -7.89 -14.37 3.26
CA ARG A 4 -9.00 -15.20 2.72
C ARG A 4 -9.03 -16.57 3.44
N PRO A 5 -10.20 -17.24 3.57
CA PRO A 5 -10.43 -18.22 4.62
C PRO A 5 -10.26 -19.69 4.20
N ARG A 6 -10.34 -20.61 5.17
CA ARG A 6 -10.73 -22.01 4.96
C ARG A 6 -12.24 -22.16 5.18
N GLY A 7 -12.88 -23.13 4.52
CA GLY A 7 -14.28 -23.47 4.79
C GLY A 7 -14.75 -24.74 4.07
N SER A 8 -15.71 -25.45 4.69
CA SER A 8 -16.37 -26.70 4.24
C SER A 8 -15.46 -27.95 4.16
N SER A 9 -15.94 -29.19 4.35
CA SER A 9 -17.09 -29.78 5.08
C SER A 9 -16.84 -31.32 5.17
N THR A 10 -17.56 -32.23 5.85
CA THR A 10 -18.98 -32.42 6.19
C THR A 10 -19.17 -33.41 7.38
N LEU A 11 -20.31 -33.31 8.08
CA LEU A 11 -21.21 -34.38 8.63
C LEU A 11 -20.64 -35.68 9.31
N GLY A 12 -21.25 -36.25 10.36
CA GLY A 12 -22.41 -35.86 11.18
C GLY A 12 -23.04 -37.03 11.97
N GLY A 13 -23.78 -36.74 13.06
CA GLY A 13 -24.61 -37.69 13.84
C GLY A 13 -23.94 -38.37 15.06
N TRP A 14 -24.60 -38.70 16.18
CA TRP A 14 -25.74 -38.09 16.92
C TRP A 14 -25.87 -38.79 18.31
N SER A 15 -26.37 -38.08 19.33
CA SER A 15 -26.97 -38.60 20.60
C SER A 15 -26.21 -39.55 21.55
N THR A 16 -25.48 -38.95 22.50
CA THR A 16 -25.60 -39.13 23.97
C THR A 16 -25.99 -40.48 24.60
N TRP A 17 -25.14 -40.98 25.52
CA TRP A 17 -25.52 -41.30 26.93
C TRP A 17 -24.27 -41.24 27.84
N LEU A 18 -24.43 -40.89 29.12
CA LEU A 18 -23.35 -40.89 30.11
C LEU A 18 -23.14 -42.31 30.68
N LEU A 19 -21.88 -42.69 30.99
CA LEU A 19 -21.41 -43.04 32.35
C LEU A 19 -20.07 -43.80 32.33
N ALA A 20 -18.99 -43.12 32.73
CA ALA A 20 -17.93 -43.61 33.64
C ALA A 20 -16.69 -42.71 33.55
N CYS A 21 -16.41 -41.92 34.60
CA CYS A 21 -15.08 -41.33 34.77
C CYS A 21 -14.12 -42.42 35.28
N LEU A 22 -12.90 -42.53 34.73
CA LEU A 22 -11.70 -42.88 35.51
C LEU A 22 -10.40 -42.70 34.71
N ALA A 23 -9.38 -42.23 35.45
CA ALA A 23 -7.95 -42.13 35.10
C ALA A 23 -7.49 -41.06 34.09
N ALA A 24 -6.45 -40.32 34.53
CA ALA A 24 -5.43 -39.62 33.75
C ALA A 24 -5.89 -38.60 32.68
N VAL A 25 -6.25 -37.39 33.13
CA VAL A 25 -5.92 -36.16 32.40
C VAL A 25 -4.83 -35.45 33.20
N GLY A 26 -3.59 -35.46 32.68
CA GLY A 26 -2.56 -34.53 33.13
C GLY A 26 -2.94 -33.13 32.65
N LEU A 27 -2.74 -32.12 33.48
CA LEU A 27 -2.98 -30.73 33.12
C LEU A 27 -1.65 -30.00 33.08
N SER A 28 -1.39 -29.33 31.95
CA SER A 28 -0.40 -28.28 31.89
C SER A 28 -0.76 -27.18 32.91
N ALA A 29 0.00 -27.12 34.00
CA ALA A 29 0.46 -25.81 34.44
C ALA A 29 1.31 -25.21 33.29
N CYS A 30 1.36 -23.88 33.18
CA CYS A 30 2.49 -23.28 32.50
C CYS A 30 3.73 -23.65 33.32
N LEU A 31 4.61 -24.48 32.77
CA LEU A 31 5.88 -24.84 33.40
C LEU A 31 6.60 -23.57 33.86
N ASP A 32 6.73 -23.41 35.17
CA ASP A 32 7.57 -22.39 35.79
C ASP A 32 8.98 -22.95 35.99
N CYS A 33 9.99 -22.13 35.72
CA CYS A 33 11.41 -22.50 35.87
C CYS A 33 12.09 -21.70 36.98
N PHE A 34 11.32 -21.02 37.81
CA PHE A 34 11.79 -20.17 38.92
C PHE A 34 11.07 -20.61 40.21
N ASP A 35 11.37 -21.83 40.64
CA ASP A 35 10.69 -22.55 41.73
C ASP A 35 11.45 -22.54 43.06
N ASP A 36 12.52 -21.72 43.18
CA ASP A 36 13.51 -21.79 44.27
C ASP A 36 14.10 -23.21 44.44
N GLY A 37 14.18 -23.99 43.34
CA GLY A 37 14.44 -25.42 43.37
C GLY A 37 15.09 -26.00 42.09
N PRO A 38 14.97 -27.33 41.87
CA PRO A 38 15.72 -28.02 40.82
C PRO A 38 15.36 -27.62 39.38
N LEU A 39 14.23 -26.95 39.14
CA LEU A 39 13.91 -26.40 37.82
C LEU A 39 14.70 -25.12 37.55
N GLU A 40 14.92 -24.32 38.59
CA GLU A 40 15.73 -23.10 38.56
C GLU A 40 17.23 -23.37 38.53
N ASP A 41 17.74 -24.33 39.33
CA ASP A 41 19.13 -24.80 39.23
C ASP A 41 19.45 -25.25 37.78
N ALA A 42 18.60 -26.09 37.20
CA ALA A 42 18.75 -26.58 35.83
C ALA A 42 18.69 -25.44 34.79
N TYR A 43 17.88 -24.40 35.02
CA TYR A 43 17.84 -23.20 34.18
C TYR A 43 19.16 -22.41 34.26
N TYR A 44 19.77 -22.28 35.44
CA TYR A 44 21.07 -21.60 35.60
C TYR A 44 22.24 -22.42 35.05
N GLU A 45 22.22 -23.76 35.16
CA GLU A 45 23.18 -24.63 34.46
C GLU A 45 23.13 -24.43 32.94
N GLY A 46 21.92 -24.46 32.36
CA GLY A 46 21.72 -24.21 30.93
C GLY A 46 22.20 -22.82 30.49
N LYS A 47 21.97 -21.79 31.33
CA LYS A 47 22.48 -20.43 31.11
C LYS A 47 24.02 -20.36 31.18
N ALA A 48 24.66 -21.08 32.09
CA ALA A 48 26.11 -21.13 32.19
C ALA A 48 26.74 -21.80 30.95
N ALA A 49 26.19 -22.94 30.52
CA ALA A 49 26.62 -23.63 29.30
C ALA A 49 26.43 -22.76 28.04
N ALA A 50 25.37 -21.94 27.98
CA ALA A 50 25.21 -20.95 26.90
C ALA A 50 26.28 -19.85 26.96
N ALA A 51 26.64 -19.34 28.14
CA ALA A 51 27.71 -18.35 28.28
C ALA A 51 29.08 -18.89 27.85
N GLU A 52 29.41 -20.14 28.21
CA GLU A 52 30.63 -20.81 27.74
C GLU A 52 30.63 -20.99 26.21
N ARG A 53 29.49 -21.40 25.62
CA ARG A 53 29.38 -21.51 24.16
C ARG A 53 29.52 -20.15 23.48
N ASN A 54 28.91 -19.09 24.01
CA ASN A 54 29.02 -17.74 23.48
C ASN A 54 30.47 -17.25 23.48
N GLN A 55 31.23 -17.54 24.54
CA GLN A 55 32.65 -17.16 24.61
C GLN A 55 33.47 -17.92 23.57
N ALA A 56 33.29 -19.24 23.44
CA ALA A 56 33.98 -20.03 22.42
C ALA A 56 33.65 -19.56 20.98
N GLU A 57 32.37 -19.28 20.69
CA GLU A 57 31.93 -18.72 19.41
C GLU A 57 32.55 -17.35 19.14
N TYR A 58 32.66 -16.48 20.16
CA TYR A 58 33.35 -15.19 20.05
C TYR A 58 34.84 -15.37 19.77
N ASP A 59 35.52 -16.26 20.49
CA ASP A 59 36.96 -16.49 20.36
C ASP A 59 37.33 -17.13 19.00
N ASP A 60 36.53 -18.09 18.51
CA ASP A 60 36.64 -18.65 17.15
C ASP A 60 36.42 -17.55 16.08
N GLY A 61 35.39 -16.70 16.27
CA GLY A 61 35.15 -15.56 15.40
C GLY A 61 36.33 -14.58 15.39
N TYR A 62 36.88 -14.26 16.56
CA TYR A 62 38.03 -13.37 16.71
C TYR A 62 39.27 -13.96 16.02
N ALA A 63 39.53 -15.26 16.17
CA ALA A 63 40.60 -15.95 15.47
C ALA A 63 40.47 -15.84 13.95
N ASP A 64 39.27 -16.05 13.38
CA ASP A 64 39.02 -15.86 11.94
C ASP A 64 39.28 -14.42 11.49
N GLY A 65 38.78 -13.41 12.23
CA GLY A 65 38.99 -12.00 11.90
C GLY A 65 40.48 -11.59 11.98
N ARG A 66 41.22 -12.19 12.91
CA ARG A 66 42.68 -12.08 13.02
C ARG A 66 43.47 -12.84 11.94
N ALA A 67 42.83 -13.77 11.23
CA ALA A 67 43.43 -14.57 10.16
C ALA A 67 43.19 -14.00 8.75
N LEU A 68 42.32 -12.98 8.61
CA LEU A 68 42.17 -12.20 7.37
C LEU A 68 43.49 -11.57 6.94
N THR A 69 43.70 -11.45 5.64
CA THR A 69 44.94 -10.94 5.04
C THR A 69 44.78 -9.50 4.55
N PHE A 70 45.91 -8.89 4.19
CA PHE A 70 45.96 -7.63 3.44
C PHE A 70 45.16 -7.68 2.11
N ALA A 71 45.07 -8.84 1.45
CA ALA A 71 44.30 -9.00 0.21
C ALA A 71 42.78 -9.04 0.44
N ASP A 72 42.34 -9.58 1.58
CA ASP A 72 40.94 -9.48 2.02
C ASP A 72 40.61 -8.03 2.39
N GLY A 73 41.55 -7.33 3.03
CA GLY A 73 41.51 -5.88 3.27
C GLY A 73 41.30 -5.07 2.00
N ILE A 74 42.13 -5.31 0.97
CA ILE A 74 41.99 -4.71 -0.36
C ILE A 74 40.59 -4.96 -0.93
N SER A 75 40.12 -6.21 -0.90
CA SER A 75 38.88 -6.62 -1.55
C SER A 75 37.64 -6.00 -0.89
N ASP A 76 37.60 -5.98 0.45
CA ASP A 76 36.54 -5.33 1.21
C ASP A 76 36.62 -3.80 1.13
N GLY A 77 37.82 -3.24 1.04
CA GLY A 77 38.06 -1.79 0.88
C GLY A 77 37.59 -1.28 -0.48
N ASP A 78 37.92 -1.99 -1.55
CA ASP A 78 37.41 -1.71 -2.90
C ASP A 78 35.88 -1.82 -2.97
N LEU A 79 35.30 -2.86 -2.36
CA LEU A 79 33.85 -3.06 -2.38
C LEU A 79 33.09 -2.01 -1.57
N ALA A 80 33.50 -1.76 -0.31
CA ALA A 80 32.85 -0.79 0.56
C ALA A 80 33.05 0.64 0.05
N GLY A 81 34.27 0.98 -0.35
CA GLY A 81 34.58 2.30 -0.89
C GLY A 81 33.72 2.61 -2.11
N TYR A 82 33.67 1.71 -3.10
CA TYR A 82 32.82 1.92 -4.29
C TYR A 82 31.33 2.03 -3.93
N GLN A 83 30.82 1.22 -3.00
CA GLN A 83 29.40 1.26 -2.60
C GLN A 83 29.03 2.57 -1.89
N ASP A 84 29.81 2.96 -0.88
CA ASP A 84 29.59 4.21 -0.13
C ASP A 84 29.77 5.43 -1.04
N GLY A 85 30.78 5.40 -1.91
CA GLY A 85 31.04 6.44 -2.92
C GLY A 85 29.92 6.57 -3.93
N HIS A 86 29.46 5.46 -4.53
CA HIS A 86 28.37 5.47 -5.51
C HIS A 86 27.05 5.97 -4.90
N PHE A 87 26.75 5.56 -3.66
CA PHE A 87 25.60 6.08 -2.91
C PHE A 87 25.68 7.61 -2.69
N ASP A 88 26.82 8.11 -2.18
CA ASP A 88 27.04 9.54 -1.95
C ASP A 88 27.07 10.37 -3.26
N GLY A 89 27.58 9.79 -4.36
CA GLY A 89 27.56 10.39 -5.68
C GLY A 89 26.14 10.49 -6.26
N TYR A 90 25.38 9.40 -6.17
CA TYR A 90 24.02 9.28 -6.70
C TYR A 90 23.04 10.17 -5.96
N TYR A 91 22.98 10.08 -4.63
CA TYR A 91 22.04 10.87 -3.81
C TYR A 91 22.58 12.26 -3.43
N GLY A 92 23.85 12.54 -3.74
CA GLY A 92 24.47 13.84 -3.52
C GLY A 92 23.91 14.97 -4.40
N PRO A 93 24.14 16.24 -4.03
CA PRO A 93 23.52 17.42 -4.66
C PRO A 93 24.00 17.74 -6.09
N LEU A 94 24.72 16.82 -6.74
CA LEU A 94 25.18 16.89 -8.13
C LEU A 94 24.76 15.69 -8.97
N GLY A 95 24.26 14.61 -8.33
CA GLY A 95 23.72 13.42 -8.99
C GLY A 95 22.21 13.55 -9.22
N TYR A 96 21.45 12.56 -8.74
CA TYR A 96 20.01 12.42 -8.97
C TYR A 96 19.18 13.68 -8.69
N PRO A 97 19.30 14.36 -7.52
CA PRO A 97 18.47 15.54 -7.23
C PRO A 97 18.68 16.65 -8.26
N ARG A 98 19.93 16.84 -8.71
CA ARG A 98 20.26 17.87 -9.70
C ARG A 98 19.79 17.50 -11.10
N GLY A 99 19.97 16.23 -11.50
CA GLY A 99 19.42 15.73 -12.75
C GLY A 99 17.91 15.92 -12.79
N PHE A 100 17.22 15.56 -11.70
CA PHE A 100 15.78 15.69 -11.56
C PHE A 100 15.30 17.15 -11.65
N ASP A 101 15.93 18.08 -10.91
CA ASP A 101 15.57 19.51 -10.95
C ASP A 101 15.79 20.13 -12.35
N GLU A 102 16.88 19.78 -13.05
CA GLU A 102 17.16 20.26 -14.40
C GLU A 102 16.21 19.61 -15.44
N GLY A 103 15.96 18.30 -15.34
CA GLY A 103 15.05 17.57 -16.22
C GLY A 103 13.59 18.00 -16.07
N TYR A 104 13.12 18.19 -14.83
CA TYR A 104 11.75 18.64 -14.53
C TYR A 104 11.46 20.02 -15.13
N LEU A 105 12.43 20.93 -15.10
CA LEU A 105 12.27 22.26 -15.72
C LEU A 105 12.07 22.17 -17.24
N ASP A 106 12.92 21.40 -17.93
CA ASP A 106 12.85 21.22 -19.38
C ASP A 106 11.61 20.41 -19.79
N GLY A 107 11.25 19.39 -19.01
CA GLY A 107 10.03 18.58 -19.20
C GLY A 107 8.76 19.40 -19.03
N HIS A 108 8.63 20.16 -17.93
CA HIS A 108 7.47 21.02 -17.70
C HIS A 108 7.35 22.10 -18.76
N PHE A 109 8.47 22.68 -19.23
CA PHE A 109 8.43 23.60 -20.35
C PHE A 109 7.92 22.89 -21.63
N ALA A 110 8.41 21.69 -21.94
CA ALA A 110 7.97 20.93 -23.11
C ALA A 110 6.49 20.56 -23.05
N GLY A 111 5.98 20.07 -21.91
CA GLY A 111 4.59 19.69 -21.70
C GLY A 111 3.62 20.89 -21.80
N THR A 112 3.95 22.01 -21.14
CA THR A 112 3.13 23.24 -21.17
C THR A 112 3.03 23.87 -22.56
N PHE A 113 4.00 23.62 -23.44
CA PHE A 113 3.98 24.08 -24.83
C PHE A 113 3.70 22.96 -25.85
N ASP A 114 3.23 21.79 -25.41
CA ASP A 114 2.76 20.74 -26.32
C ASP A 114 1.41 21.15 -26.94
N SER A 115 1.35 21.22 -28.26
CA SER A 115 0.17 21.69 -28.98
C SER A 115 -1.01 20.71 -28.92
N SER A 116 -0.79 19.45 -28.54
CA SER A 116 -1.87 18.47 -28.33
C SER A 116 -2.56 18.62 -26.98
N ALA A 117 -1.88 19.14 -25.94
CA ALA A 117 -2.43 19.27 -24.58
C ALA A 117 -3.69 20.14 -24.55
N CYS A 118 -3.56 21.39 -24.97
CA CYS A 118 -4.68 22.33 -25.07
C CYS A 118 -5.75 21.87 -26.08
N THR A 119 -5.33 21.18 -27.15
CA THR A 119 -6.26 20.63 -28.14
C THR A 119 -7.12 19.51 -27.55
N ALA A 120 -6.54 18.60 -26.77
CA ALA A 120 -7.27 17.54 -26.06
C ALA A 120 -8.21 18.15 -25.03
N GLY A 121 -7.67 19.03 -24.15
CA GLY A 121 -8.45 19.71 -23.11
C GLY A 121 -9.67 20.45 -23.64
N ALA A 122 -9.53 21.21 -24.73
CA ALA A 122 -10.66 21.89 -25.35
C ALA A 122 -11.71 20.92 -25.93
N ASN A 123 -11.30 19.86 -26.66
CA ASN A 123 -12.25 18.88 -27.21
C ASN A 123 -13.01 18.12 -26.11
N ASP A 124 -12.31 17.72 -25.05
CA ASP A 124 -12.89 16.96 -23.94
C ASP A 124 -13.78 17.89 -23.08
N GLY A 125 -13.40 19.17 -22.92
CA GLY A 125 -14.20 20.21 -22.28
C GLY A 125 -15.47 20.55 -23.05
N ASP A 126 -15.40 20.68 -24.38
CA ASP A 126 -16.57 20.84 -25.25
C ASP A 126 -17.51 19.62 -25.13
N ALA A 127 -16.97 18.41 -25.14
CA ALA A 127 -17.75 17.17 -25.10
C ALA A 127 -18.44 16.95 -23.75
N ASP A 128 -17.69 17.01 -22.64
CA ASP A 128 -18.23 16.85 -21.29
C ASP A 128 -19.14 18.03 -20.92
N GLY A 129 -18.81 19.24 -21.39
CA GLY A 129 -19.65 20.43 -21.25
C GLY A 129 -21.02 20.22 -21.88
N TYR A 130 -21.08 19.96 -23.18
CA TYR A 130 -22.34 19.73 -23.90
C TYR A 130 -23.14 18.57 -23.31
N ALA A 131 -22.49 17.45 -22.97
CA ALA A 131 -23.17 16.30 -22.38
C ALA A 131 -23.81 16.62 -21.02
N ASN A 132 -23.04 17.19 -20.08
CA ASN A 132 -23.55 17.56 -18.76
C ASN A 132 -24.61 18.68 -18.83
N GLY A 133 -24.46 19.59 -19.78
CA GLY A 133 -25.46 20.62 -20.08
C GLY A 133 -26.78 20.00 -20.54
N ASN A 134 -26.71 19.10 -21.54
CA ASN A 134 -27.88 18.45 -22.12
C ASN A 134 -28.61 17.55 -21.13
N ASP A 135 -27.90 16.71 -20.37
CA ASP A 135 -28.50 15.86 -19.33
C ASP A 135 -29.21 16.68 -18.24
N GLN A 136 -28.61 17.80 -17.80
CA GLN A 136 -29.21 18.69 -16.81
C GLN A 136 -30.40 19.48 -17.38
N GLY A 137 -30.24 20.10 -18.54
CA GLY A 137 -31.29 20.87 -19.21
C GLY A 137 -32.50 20.00 -19.52
N TRP A 138 -32.28 18.79 -20.06
CA TRP A 138 -33.32 17.79 -20.29
C TRP A 138 -34.06 17.48 -18.99
N SER A 139 -33.35 17.19 -17.91
CA SER A 139 -33.96 16.82 -16.63
C SER A 139 -34.81 17.95 -16.05
N GLU A 140 -34.28 19.17 -16.02
CA GLU A 140 -34.98 20.35 -15.50
C GLU A 140 -36.18 20.77 -16.37
N GLY A 141 -36.02 20.74 -17.69
CA GLY A 141 -37.08 21.02 -18.66
C GLY A 141 -38.18 19.96 -18.62
N TYR A 142 -37.81 18.68 -18.56
CA TYR A 142 -38.76 17.57 -18.43
C TYR A 142 -39.54 17.63 -17.12
N GLU A 143 -38.89 17.91 -15.97
CA GLU A 143 -39.61 18.04 -14.69
C GLU A 143 -40.61 19.20 -14.72
N LEU A 144 -40.25 20.35 -15.30
CA LEU A 144 -41.16 21.49 -15.44
C LEU A 144 -42.32 21.18 -16.40
N GLY A 145 -42.01 20.68 -17.60
CA GLY A 145 -43.01 20.34 -18.61
C GLY A 145 -43.97 19.26 -18.12
N TYR A 146 -43.44 18.22 -17.48
CA TYR A 146 -44.26 17.17 -16.88
C TYR A 146 -45.11 17.71 -15.73
N GLY A 147 -44.62 18.68 -14.94
CA GLY A 147 -45.41 19.37 -13.93
C GLY A 147 -46.61 20.12 -14.52
N ASP A 148 -46.34 21.05 -15.44
CA ASP A 148 -47.38 21.86 -16.11
C ASP A 148 -48.39 20.98 -16.86
N GLY A 149 -47.89 20.01 -17.62
CA GLY A 149 -48.73 19.05 -18.34
C GLY A 149 -49.54 18.15 -17.41
N TRP A 150 -48.95 17.64 -16.32
CA TRP A 150 -49.66 16.78 -15.37
C TRP A 150 -50.78 17.53 -14.65
N ASP A 151 -50.59 18.79 -14.27
CA ASP A 151 -51.66 19.61 -13.68
C ASP A 151 -52.80 19.79 -14.69
N ASP A 152 -52.52 20.25 -15.92
CA ASP A 152 -53.53 20.39 -16.99
C ASP A 152 -54.28 19.07 -17.25
N GLY A 153 -53.54 17.97 -17.40
CA GLY A 153 -54.10 16.64 -17.64
C GLY A 153 -54.91 16.12 -16.45
N TYR A 154 -54.45 16.30 -15.22
CA TYR A 154 -55.14 15.81 -14.02
C TYR A 154 -56.43 16.59 -13.76
N TYR A 155 -56.48 17.88 -14.11
CA TYR A 155 -57.73 18.64 -14.11
C TYR A 155 -58.76 18.11 -15.12
N ASP A 156 -58.33 17.70 -16.32
CA ASP A 156 -59.20 17.04 -17.30
C ASP A 156 -59.58 15.59 -16.88
N GLY A 157 -58.69 14.90 -16.17
CA GLY A 157 -58.83 13.50 -15.79
C GLY A 157 -59.73 13.24 -14.58
N SER A 158 -59.56 14.00 -13.48
CA SER A 158 -59.90 13.63 -12.08
C SER A 158 -61.31 13.06 -11.82
N GLY A 159 -61.49 11.74 -12.07
CA GLY A 159 -62.76 11.08 -12.34
C GLY A 159 -62.99 9.54 -12.17
N SER A 160 -62.08 8.57 -11.79
CA SER A 160 -62.45 7.08 -11.64
C SER A 160 -61.66 5.86 -10.91
N CYS A 161 -60.59 5.89 -10.05
CA CYS A 161 -60.00 4.63 -9.42
C CYS A 161 -59.20 4.66 -8.04
N GLY A 162 -58.31 3.66 -7.73
CA GLY A 162 -57.49 3.53 -6.44
C GLY A 162 -56.45 2.32 -6.24
N PHE A 163 -55.47 2.33 -5.23
CA PHE A 163 -54.08 1.62 -5.14
C PHE A 163 -53.52 1.12 -3.68
N ARG A 164 -52.29 0.67 -3.14
CA ARG A 164 -50.75 0.39 -3.30
C ARG A 164 -50.07 -0.57 -2.15
N SER A 165 -48.72 -0.92 -1.95
CA SER A 165 -48.09 -1.99 -0.97
C SER A 165 -46.53 -2.04 -0.44
N HIS A 166 -45.97 -3.06 0.38
CA HIS A 166 -44.60 -3.24 1.14
C HIS A 166 -44.19 -4.72 1.71
N LYS A 167 -43.12 -5.27 2.48
CA LYS A 167 -41.61 -5.27 2.94
C LYS A 167 -41.23 -6.51 3.94
N ASP A 168 -40.11 -7.04 4.61
CA ASP A 168 -38.56 -7.14 4.86
C ASP A 168 -38.19 -8.34 5.92
N GLY A 169 -37.05 -8.93 6.53
CA GLY A 169 -35.50 -9.04 6.78
C GLY A 169 -35.10 -10.06 8.00
N ARG A 170 -33.95 -10.61 8.63
CA ARG A 170 -32.40 -10.90 8.73
C ARG A 170 -32.07 -12.10 9.81
N GLY A 171 -30.95 -12.71 10.40
CA GLY A 171 -29.40 -12.87 10.63
C GLY A 171 -29.04 -14.00 11.77
N GLU A 172 -27.90 -14.57 12.40
CA GLU A 172 -26.36 -14.78 12.49
C GLU A 172 -25.93 -16.07 13.43
N ALA A 173 -24.77 -16.62 14.02
CA ALA A 173 -23.29 -16.46 14.49
C ALA A 173 -22.44 -17.87 14.62
N SER A 174 -21.32 -18.34 15.36
CA SER A 174 -20.30 -18.12 16.51
C SER A 174 -18.91 -19.02 16.55
N LYS A 175 -18.07 -19.27 17.66
CA LYS A 175 -16.59 -19.88 17.72
C LYS A 175 -15.89 -20.52 19.05
N SER A 176 -14.68 -21.25 19.05
CA SER A 176 -13.68 -21.72 20.18
C SER A 176 -12.26 -22.37 19.71
N SER A 177 -11.18 -22.99 20.39
CA SER A 177 -10.37 -23.03 21.72
C SER A 177 -9.26 -24.21 22.02
N GLU A 178 -7.92 -24.04 22.43
CA GLU A 178 -6.79 -25.13 22.61
C GLU A 178 -5.50 -24.97 23.62
N ALA A 179 -4.61 -26.01 24.04
CA ALA A 179 -3.27 -25.97 24.89
C ALA A 179 -2.33 -27.31 25.13
N ASP A 180 -1.06 -27.34 25.80
CA ASP A 180 -0.25 -28.45 26.58
C ASP A 180 1.42 -28.50 26.75
N PRO A 181 2.17 -29.41 27.57
CA PRO A 181 3.66 -29.36 28.12
C PRO A 181 4.70 -30.62 28.18
N ASP A 182 5.95 -30.59 28.83
CA ASP A 182 7.11 -31.61 28.94
C ASP A 182 8.45 -31.13 29.71
N ASP A 183 8.64 -31.31 31.04
CA ASP A 183 9.12 -30.16 31.86
C ASP A 183 10.61 -29.95 32.27
N LEU A 184 11.26 -30.80 33.09
CA LEU A 184 12.63 -30.52 33.62
C LEU A 184 13.67 -30.27 32.51
N ALA A 185 13.65 -31.12 31.48
CA ALA A 185 14.49 -31.00 30.28
C ALA A 185 14.07 -29.82 29.36
N THR A 186 12.97 -29.14 29.67
CA THR A 186 12.56 -27.88 29.04
C THR A 186 13.06 -26.68 29.84
N CYS A 187 13.19 -26.72 31.17
CA CYS A 187 13.77 -25.60 31.93
C CYS A 187 15.27 -25.41 31.67
N HIS A 188 16.09 -26.47 31.68
CA HIS A 188 17.50 -26.36 31.26
C HIS A 188 17.64 -25.82 29.83
N ARG A 189 16.81 -26.32 28.91
CA ARG A 189 16.81 -25.91 27.51
C ARG A 189 16.36 -24.46 27.34
N ARG A 190 15.33 -24.00 28.06
CA ARG A 190 14.95 -22.58 28.16
C ARG A 190 16.09 -21.73 28.72
N GLY A 191 16.87 -22.27 29.67
CA GLY A 191 18.08 -21.62 30.20
C GLY A 191 19.13 -21.42 29.11
N PHE A 192 19.42 -22.47 28.34
CA PHE A 192 20.37 -22.43 27.22
C PHE A 192 19.87 -21.54 26.07
N ASP A 193 18.72 -21.88 25.46
CA ASP A 193 18.17 -21.25 24.27
C ASP A 193 17.89 -19.74 24.45
N ARG A 194 17.56 -19.27 25.66
CA ARG A 194 17.35 -17.84 25.95
C ARG A 194 18.63 -17.04 26.18
N ASN A 195 19.76 -17.70 26.46
CA ASN A 195 21.04 -17.06 26.76
C ASN A 195 22.10 -17.35 25.69
N LEU A 196 21.81 -18.21 24.70
CA LEU A 196 22.64 -18.43 23.52
C LEU A 196 22.62 -17.19 22.62
N ASP A 197 23.79 -16.63 22.37
CA ASP A 197 23.98 -15.39 21.62
C ASP A 197 24.50 -15.71 20.21
N ALA A 198 23.58 -15.82 19.25
CA ALA A 198 23.90 -16.05 17.84
C ALA A 198 24.76 -14.92 17.21
N SER A 199 24.91 -13.77 17.88
CA SER A 199 25.78 -12.67 17.43
C SER A 199 27.17 -12.69 18.07
N ALA A 200 27.48 -13.63 18.97
CA ALA A 200 28.79 -13.74 19.60
C ALA A 200 29.93 -13.94 18.59
N ARG A 201 29.82 -14.93 17.69
CA ARG A 201 30.79 -15.16 16.60
C ARG A 201 30.87 -14.00 15.60
N PRO A 202 29.76 -13.43 15.08
CA PRO A 202 29.80 -12.21 14.27
C PRO A 202 30.50 -11.02 14.93
N ARG A 203 30.28 -10.79 16.23
CA ARG A 203 31.01 -9.74 16.97
C ARG A 203 32.50 -10.07 17.08
N GLY A 204 32.85 -11.28 17.50
CA GLY A 204 34.23 -11.75 17.56
C GLY A 204 34.96 -11.54 16.23
N PHE A 205 34.33 -11.91 15.11
CA PHE A 205 34.86 -11.69 13.78
C PHE A 205 35.06 -10.20 13.44
N ALA A 206 34.08 -9.34 13.73
CA ALA A 206 34.21 -7.89 13.54
C ALA A 206 35.31 -7.28 14.43
N ASP A 207 35.42 -7.73 15.69
CA ASP A 207 36.44 -7.31 16.65
C ASP A 207 37.84 -7.74 16.19
N GLY A 208 38.00 -9.01 15.78
CA GLY A 208 39.25 -9.54 15.24
C GLY A 208 39.67 -8.84 13.95
N LYS A 209 38.71 -8.58 13.05
CA LYS A 209 38.91 -7.86 11.78
C LYS A 209 39.33 -6.41 11.99
N ARG A 210 38.73 -5.71 12.98
CA ARG A 210 39.16 -4.36 13.39
C ARG A 210 40.58 -4.35 13.96
N ASP A 211 40.88 -5.31 14.83
CA ASP A 211 42.16 -5.35 15.54
C ASP A 211 43.33 -5.86 14.67
N ASN A 212 43.06 -6.35 13.45
CA ASN A 212 44.02 -6.94 12.51
C ASN A 212 44.70 -5.88 11.62
N PRO A 213 45.97 -5.51 11.87
CA PRO A 213 46.63 -4.42 11.16
C PRO A 213 46.95 -4.72 9.69
N GLU A 214 47.07 -6.00 9.31
CA GLU A 214 47.33 -6.37 7.91
C GLU A 214 46.06 -6.21 7.07
N TYR A 215 44.92 -6.69 7.58
CA TYR A 215 43.61 -6.40 6.96
C TYR A 215 43.34 -4.89 6.91
N GLN A 216 43.50 -4.17 8.02
CA GLN A 216 43.17 -2.73 8.08
C GLN A 216 44.02 -1.92 7.09
N ALA A 217 45.32 -2.21 6.96
CA ALA A 217 46.18 -1.53 6.00
C ALA A 217 45.74 -1.74 4.53
N GLY A 218 45.24 -2.93 4.18
CA GLY A 218 44.70 -3.19 2.84
C GLY A 218 43.38 -2.47 2.57
N PHE A 219 42.54 -2.37 3.60
CA PHE A 219 41.28 -1.62 3.54
C PHE A 219 41.51 -0.11 3.39
N ASP A 220 42.35 0.46 4.27
CA ASP A 220 42.72 1.88 4.28
C ASP A 220 43.44 2.33 2.99
N GLU A 221 44.17 1.45 2.31
CA GLU A 221 44.81 1.75 1.03
C GLU A 221 43.80 1.88 -0.12
N ARG A 222 42.72 1.08 -0.12
CA ARG A 222 41.80 0.94 -1.26
C ARG A 222 40.50 1.71 -1.11
N TYR A 223 39.91 1.73 0.09
CA TYR A 223 38.65 2.41 0.38
C TYR A 223 38.60 3.86 -0.17
N PRO A 224 39.58 4.76 0.09
CA PRO A 224 39.50 6.14 -0.39
C PRO A 224 39.69 6.29 -1.91
N ILE A 225 40.25 5.28 -2.59
CA ILE A 225 40.38 5.26 -4.05
C ILE A 225 39.03 4.84 -4.66
N ALA A 226 38.51 3.69 -4.23
CA ALA A 226 37.24 3.17 -4.71
C ALA A 226 36.06 4.08 -4.37
N TYR A 227 36.11 4.80 -3.25
CA TYR A 227 35.13 5.85 -2.90
C TYR A 227 35.16 7.03 -3.89
N ALA A 228 36.34 7.46 -4.36
CA ALA A 228 36.45 8.52 -5.35
C ALA A 228 35.95 8.08 -6.73
N ASP A 229 36.29 6.84 -7.14
CA ASP A 229 35.80 6.25 -8.39
C ASP A 229 34.27 6.07 -8.35
N GLY A 230 33.75 5.45 -7.28
CA GLY A 230 32.32 5.27 -7.06
C GLY A 230 31.54 6.58 -6.99
N GLN A 231 32.07 7.63 -6.34
CA GLN A 231 31.43 8.96 -6.30
C GLN A 231 31.29 9.59 -7.68
N PHE A 232 32.26 9.37 -8.57
CA PHE A 232 32.20 9.87 -9.94
C PHE A 232 31.16 9.11 -10.76
N ASP A 233 31.18 7.78 -10.73
CA ASP A 233 30.23 6.93 -11.46
C ASP A 233 28.80 7.14 -10.93
N GLY A 234 28.60 7.19 -9.61
CA GLY A 234 27.30 7.45 -8.97
C GLY A 234 26.74 8.83 -9.28
N GLN A 235 27.59 9.86 -9.37
CA GLN A 235 27.17 11.20 -9.83
C GLN A 235 26.65 11.16 -11.27
N ILE A 236 27.33 10.42 -12.16
CA ILE A 236 26.93 10.29 -13.57
C ILE A 236 25.65 9.48 -13.70
N ASP A 237 25.55 8.32 -13.05
CA ASP A 237 24.34 7.48 -13.05
C ASP A 237 23.15 8.25 -12.49
N GLY A 238 23.31 8.87 -11.31
CA GLY A 238 22.29 9.66 -10.66
C GLY A 238 21.83 10.82 -11.52
N TYR A 239 22.74 11.65 -12.03
CA TYR A 239 22.39 12.79 -12.88
C TYR A 239 21.62 12.35 -14.14
N ASN A 240 22.06 11.29 -14.83
CA ASN A 240 21.39 10.82 -16.05
C ASN A 240 19.99 10.22 -15.77
N ILE A 241 19.84 9.46 -14.69
CA ILE A 241 18.54 8.89 -14.28
C ILE A 241 17.59 9.99 -13.83
N GLY A 242 18.07 10.92 -12.98
CA GLY A 242 17.31 12.08 -12.55
C GLY A 242 16.86 12.95 -13.72
N LEU A 243 17.72 13.19 -14.71
CA LEU A 243 17.38 13.97 -15.91
C LEU A 243 16.23 13.35 -16.71
N LEU A 244 16.19 12.00 -16.82
CA LEU A 244 15.12 11.27 -17.48
C LEU A 244 13.82 11.30 -16.66
N GLU A 245 13.87 10.88 -15.40
CA GLU A 245 12.68 10.78 -14.53
C GLU A 245 12.09 12.15 -14.21
N GLY A 246 12.94 13.18 -14.10
CA GLY A 246 12.53 14.58 -13.99
C GLY A 246 11.84 15.07 -15.27
N TYR A 247 12.40 14.80 -16.45
CA TYR A 247 11.78 15.20 -17.72
C TYR A 247 10.40 14.57 -17.91
N ASP A 248 10.26 13.26 -17.68
CA ASP A 248 8.98 12.56 -17.83
C ASP A 248 7.92 13.06 -16.82
N ALA A 249 8.32 13.30 -15.56
CA ALA A 249 7.43 13.85 -14.53
C ALA A 249 7.02 15.30 -14.84
N GLY A 250 7.98 16.16 -15.18
CA GLY A 250 7.73 17.55 -15.56
C GLY A 250 6.85 17.65 -16.80
N PHE A 251 7.08 16.81 -17.81
CA PHE A 251 6.24 16.77 -19.02
C PHE A 251 4.78 16.45 -18.67
N GLY A 252 4.53 15.50 -17.76
CA GLY A 252 3.20 15.22 -17.24
C GLY A 252 2.53 16.44 -16.60
N ASP A 253 3.17 17.00 -15.56
CA ASP A 253 2.64 18.19 -14.84
C ASP A 253 2.41 19.38 -15.78
N GLY A 254 3.32 19.59 -16.74
CA GLY A 254 3.25 20.67 -17.73
C GLY A 254 2.13 20.45 -18.75
N TYR A 255 1.93 19.20 -19.21
CA TYR A 255 0.86 18.81 -20.14
C TYR A 255 -0.50 18.98 -19.47
N ASP A 256 -0.67 18.43 -18.26
CA ASP A 256 -1.91 18.57 -17.47
C ASP A 256 -2.25 20.06 -17.24
N THR A 257 -1.25 20.89 -16.92
CA THR A 257 -1.43 22.34 -16.78
C THR A 257 -2.00 23.00 -18.04
N ALA A 258 -1.54 22.60 -19.23
CA ALA A 258 -2.03 23.12 -20.51
C ALA A 258 -3.37 22.50 -20.95
N TYR A 259 -3.62 21.23 -20.60
CA TYR A 259 -4.88 20.52 -20.80
C TYR A 259 -6.02 21.17 -20.00
N TYR A 260 -5.89 21.26 -18.67
CA TYR A 260 -6.96 21.78 -17.81
C TYR A 260 -7.25 23.25 -18.10
N ALA A 261 -6.24 24.06 -18.43
CA ALA A 261 -6.44 25.46 -18.78
C ALA A 261 -7.31 25.68 -20.04
N CYS A 262 -7.31 24.74 -21.00
CA CYS A 262 -8.16 24.80 -22.19
C CYS A 262 -9.48 24.04 -22.03
N TYR A 263 -9.52 23.02 -21.16
CA TYR A 263 -10.77 22.37 -20.71
C TYR A 263 -11.68 23.37 -19.98
N ASP A 264 -11.13 24.11 -19.00
CA ASP A 264 -11.89 25.07 -18.19
C ASP A 264 -12.39 26.30 -18.98
N ASP A 265 -11.77 26.61 -20.13
CA ASP A 265 -12.20 27.70 -21.05
C ASP A 265 -13.32 27.24 -21.99
N ALA A 266 -13.27 25.99 -22.48
CA ALA A 266 -14.26 25.40 -23.38
C ALA A 266 -15.56 25.00 -22.66
N TYR A 267 -15.43 24.25 -21.55
CA TYR A 267 -16.54 23.60 -20.84
C TYR A 267 -17.75 24.51 -20.55
N PRO A 268 -17.60 25.77 -20.05
CA PRO A 268 -18.75 26.61 -19.71
C PRO A 268 -19.58 27.05 -20.92
N GLY A 269 -18.95 27.14 -22.10
CA GLY A 269 -19.62 27.47 -23.36
C GLY A 269 -20.51 26.32 -23.80
N ALA A 270 -19.89 25.15 -24.01
CA ALA A 270 -20.60 23.95 -24.45
C ALA A 270 -21.67 23.48 -23.45
N TRP A 271 -21.44 23.63 -22.14
CA TRP A 271 -22.48 23.38 -21.12
C TRP A 271 -23.70 24.29 -21.28
N SER A 272 -23.49 25.56 -21.63
CA SER A 272 -24.60 26.50 -21.84
C SER A 272 -25.42 26.16 -23.10
N GLU A 273 -24.75 25.77 -24.18
CA GLU A 273 -25.41 25.33 -25.43
C GLU A 273 -26.18 24.01 -25.21
N GLY A 274 -25.55 23.02 -24.57
CA GLY A 274 -26.20 21.75 -24.24
C GLY A 274 -27.41 21.92 -23.31
N HIS A 275 -27.33 22.82 -22.33
CA HIS A 275 -28.45 23.12 -21.42
C HIS A 275 -29.64 23.75 -22.16
N GLU A 276 -29.41 24.69 -23.07
CA GLU A 276 -30.49 25.27 -23.88
C GLU A 276 -31.15 24.22 -24.80
N ASP A 277 -30.37 23.38 -25.50
CA ASP A 277 -30.93 22.30 -26.32
C ASP A 277 -31.72 21.28 -25.49
N GLY A 278 -31.14 20.82 -24.37
CA GLY A 278 -31.77 19.84 -23.48
C GLY A 278 -33.05 20.37 -22.84
N TRP A 279 -33.04 21.61 -22.35
CA TRP A 279 -34.20 22.27 -21.75
C TRP A 279 -35.35 22.36 -22.75
N ASN A 280 -35.09 22.77 -23.99
CA ASN A 280 -36.12 22.92 -25.02
C ASN A 280 -36.73 21.57 -25.44
N GLU A 281 -35.93 20.51 -25.57
CA GLU A 281 -36.46 19.17 -25.91
C GLU A 281 -37.22 18.55 -24.72
N GLY A 282 -36.63 18.61 -23.51
CA GLY A 282 -37.22 18.08 -22.28
C GLY A 282 -38.55 18.74 -21.93
N LEU A 283 -38.66 20.07 -22.06
CA LEU A 283 -39.90 20.82 -21.80
C LEU A 283 -41.05 20.36 -22.70
N GLY A 284 -40.77 20.08 -23.98
CA GLY A 284 -41.76 19.59 -24.93
C GLY A 284 -42.22 18.16 -24.61
N VAL A 285 -41.29 17.24 -24.44
CA VAL A 285 -41.60 15.82 -24.15
C VAL A 285 -42.25 15.67 -22.77
N GLY A 286 -41.77 16.41 -21.78
CA GLY A 286 -42.34 16.48 -20.44
C GLY A 286 -43.80 16.90 -20.48
N TYR A 287 -44.14 17.96 -21.22
CA TYR A 287 -45.53 18.42 -21.31
C TYR A 287 -46.47 17.40 -21.98
N ASP A 288 -46.05 16.78 -23.09
CA ASP A 288 -46.86 15.77 -23.78
C ASP A 288 -47.07 14.50 -22.93
N GLU A 289 -46.01 14.00 -22.26
CA GLU A 289 -46.13 12.84 -21.35
C GLU A 289 -46.87 13.19 -20.06
N GLY A 290 -46.63 14.37 -19.49
CA GLY A 290 -47.30 14.90 -18.31
C GLY A 290 -48.81 15.03 -18.54
N TYR A 291 -49.23 15.65 -19.64
CA TYR A 291 -50.64 15.78 -19.99
C TYR A 291 -51.33 14.41 -20.12
N LEU A 292 -50.71 13.45 -20.80
CA LEU A 292 -51.25 12.10 -20.90
C LEU A 292 -51.28 11.39 -19.54
N ALA A 293 -50.24 11.54 -18.72
CA ALA A 293 -50.14 10.90 -17.42
C ALA A 293 -51.13 11.50 -16.41
N GLY A 294 -51.31 12.83 -16.40
CA GLY A 294 -52.31 13.53 -15.61
C GLY A 294 -53.72 13.13 -16.02
N TRP A 295 -54.01 13.11 -17.33
CA TRP A 295 -55.31 12.71 -17.87
C TRP A 295 -55.70 11.29 -17.42
N ASN A 296 -54.77 10.32 -17.51
CA ASN A 296 -55.02 8.96 -17.04
C ASN A 296 -55.05 8.88 -15.50
N ALA A 297 -54.14 9.54 -14.78
CA ALA A 297 -54.06 9.46 -13.32
C ALA A 297 -55.30 10.08 -12.65
N GLY A 298 -55.80 11.20 -13.19
CA GLY A 298 -57.08 11.76 -12.81
C GLY A 298 -58.22 10.82 -13.20
N PHE A 299 -58.24 10.29 -14.41
CA PHE A 299 -59.22 9.28 -14.82
C PHE A 299 -59.19 8.03 -13.91
N ASP A 300 -58.11 7.84 -13.16
CA ASP A 300 -57.94 6.79 -12.15
C ASP A 300 -58.09 7.26 -10.67
N ASP A 301 -58.80 8.37 -10.35
CA ASP A 301 -58.91 8.89 -8.95
C ASP A 301 -60.33 9.28 -8.40
N CYS A 302 -61.44 8.63 -8.81
CA CYS A 302 -62.77 8.65 -8.12
C CYS A 302 -63.27 7.27 -7.69
#